data_AF-A0A5A7MN02-F1
#
_entry.id   AF-A0A5A7MN02-F1
#
_cell.length_a   1.000
_cell.length_b   1.000
_cell.length_c   1.000
_cell.angle_alpha   90.00
_cell.angle_beta   90.00
_cell.angle_gamma   90.00
#
_symmetry.space_group_name_H-M   'P 1'
#
loop_
_entity.id
_entity.type
_entity.pdbx_description
1 polymer ?
#
loop_
_entity_poly.entity_id
_entity_poly.type
_entity_poly.pdbx_seq_one_letter_code
_entity_poly.pdbx_strand_id
1 'polypeptide(L)'
;MSLGGLGSLGFTAPFVLLGLLSLPALWFLVRALPPHPRSEQFPPMVLLGDLINSEPPPARTPLWLLILRFLLGALLFLALSGPVLNPIEETPGDGPVLLVVDNGWEAASRWDDRIALLDRLLNTMARENRPVVLLPTAPPPGGWRSGEGAAKPQPQAASDMRRSLMGFAPVPWSPDLQQTTEIVTQLDHDFARIFWISDGLAHPRNDDLWTALNAMGTVTLYADGTADYPVALLPLVQTGLDYSLTVVRPPRQTPARFVVQALGSDGRRLGEADAVFDEGAQTAQARIDLPRDLRNQVARIDIANGKSAGTVALLDARSGRPLVALSAGEASSAIQPLKSPLFYLRRALEPYAELTDGAPATLLDQSPSAIILADVGRMAEPVQRRLAHGLKKGDC
;
A
#
# COMPACT_ATOMS: atom_id res chain seq x y z
N MET A 1 17.73 -14.71 14.90
CA MET A 1 17.65 -14.82 13.42
C MET A 1 16.75 -16.00 13.10
N SER A 2 15.46 -15.74 12.84
CA SER A 2 14.56 -16.76 12.30
C SER A 2 14.83 -16.81 10.80
N LEU A 3 15.35 -17.94 10.31
CA LEU A 3 15.38 -18.23 8.88
C LEU A 3 13.94 -18.14 8.38
N GLY A 4 13.70 -17.26 7.40
CA GLY A 4 12.39 -17.04 6.81
C GLY A 4 11.69 -18.37 6.54
N GLY A 5 10.49 -18.53 7.10
CA GLY A 5 9.73 -19.76 6.98
C GLY A 5 9.52 -20.09 5.51
N LEU A 6 10.09 -21.21 5.06
CA LEU A 6 9.63 -21.88 3.86
C LEU A 6 8.13 -22.13 4.09
N GLY A 7 7.26 -21.46 3.33
CA GLY A 7 5.82 -21.69 3.40
C GLY A 7 5.50 -23.19 3.24
N SER A 8 4.41 -23.66 3.83
CA SER A 8 4.04 -25.08 3.71
C SER A 8 3.71 -25.38 2.25
N LEU A 9 4.39 -26.36 1.65
CA LEU A 9 4.11 -26.77 0.28
C LEU A 9 3.03 -27.86 0.29
N GLY A 10 1.89 -27.57 -0.32
CA GLY A 10 0.80 -28.52 -0.56
C GLY A 10 0.72 -28.93 -2.02
N PHE A 11 0.00 -30.03 -2.30
CA PHE A 11 -0.29 -30.50 -3.65
C PHE A 11 -1.78 -30.76 -3.79
N THR A 12 -2.40 -30.23 -4.84
CA THR A 12 -3.83 -30.46 -5.12
C THR A 12 -4.12 -31.90 -5.53
N ALA A 13 -3.16 -32.58 -6.17
CA ALA A 13 -3.27 -33.98 -6.58
C ALA A 13 -2.01 -34.75 -6.15
N PRO A 14 -1.84 -35.06 -4.84
CA PRO A 14 -0.60 -35.64 -4.32
C PRO A 14 -0.26 -36.99 -4.94
N PHE A 15 -1.27 -37.78 -5.35
CA PHE A 15 -1.07 -39.09 -5.99
C PHE A 15 -0.40 -39.00 -7.37
N VAL A 16 -0.46 -37.85 -8.06
CA VAL A 16 0.27 -37.64 -9.33
C VAL A 16 1.77 -37.77 -9.13
N LEU A 17 2.28 -37.44 -7.93
CA LEU A 17 3.71 -37.59 -7.60
C LEU A 17 4.16 -39.06 -7.61
N LEU A 18 3.25 -40.03 -7.43
CA LEU A 18 3.59 -41.45 -7.63
C LEU A 18 4.03 -41.73 -9.07
N GLY A 19 3.63 -40.88 -10.03
CA GLY A 19 4.10 -40.92 -11.41
C GLY A 19 5.61 -40.71 -11.56
N LEU A 20 6.30 -40.08 -10.59
CA LEU A 20 7.77 -40.00 -10.58
C LEU A 20 8.42 -41.39 -10.56
N LEU A 21 7.77 -42.39 -9.93
CA LEU A 21 8.23 -43.79 -9.94
C LEU A 21 8.15 -44.43 -11.33
N SER A 22 7.38 -43.86 -12.26
CA SER A 22 7.31 -44.33 -13.64
C SER A 22 8.49 -43.87 -14.50
N LEU A 23 9.22 -42.81 -14.11
CA LEU A 23 10.33 -42.29 -14.91
C LEU A 23 11.44 -43.34 -15.17
N PRO A 24 11.90 -44.12 -14.17
CA PRO A 24 12.88 -45.18 -14.41
C PRO A 24 12.31 -46.29 -15.29
N ALA A 25 11.04 -46.65 -15.12
CA ALA A 25 10.36 -47.65 -15.94
C ALA A 25 10.26 -47.21 -17.41
N LEU A 26 9.96 -45.93 -17.64
CA LEU A 26 9.86 -45.34 -18.97
C LEU A 26 11.23 -45.27 -19.66
N TRP A 27 12.29 -45.01 -18.89
CA TRP A 27 13.67 -45.12 -19.40
C TRP A 27 14.02 -46.55 -19.82
N PHE A 28 13.66 -47.55 -19.01
CA PHE A 28 13.85 -48.97 -19.36
C PHE A 28 13.06 -49.36 -20.62
N LEU A 29 11.81 -48.90 -20.75
CA LEU A 29 10.96 -49.17 -21.90
C LEU A 29 11.52 -48.55 -23.19
N VAL A 30 11.95 -47.29 -23.15
CA VAL A 30 12.53 -46.60 -24.32
C VAL A 30 13.89 -47.22 -24.69
N ARG A 31 14.68 -47.66 -23.72
CA ARG A 31 15.95 -48.36 -23.98
C ARG A 31 15.74 -49.73 -24.63
N ALA A 32 14.59 -50.36 -24.42
CA ALA A 32 14.26 -51.65 -25.02
C ALA A 32 13.90 -51.57 -26.52
N LEU A 33 13.75 -50.36 -27.09
CA LEU A 33 13.54 -50.13 -28.53
C LEU A 33 14.79 -49.42 -29.10
N PRO A 34 15.82 -50.16 -29.52
CA PRO A 34 15.76 -50.65 -30.90
C PRO A 34 16.20 -52.12 -31.04
N PRO A 35 15.65 -52.86 -32.02
CA PRO A 35 16.19 -54.16 -32.38
C PRO A 35 17.66 -54.00 -32.80
N HIS A 36 18.54 -54.91 -32.36
CA HIS A 36 19.94 -54.91 -32.74
C HIS A 36 20.07 -54.78 -34.28
N PRO A 37 20.91 -53.85 -34.79
CA PRO A 37 21.13 -53.74 -36.22
C PRO A 37 21.61 -55.11 -36.73
N ARG A 38 20.84 -55.70 -37.65
CA ARG A 38 21.24 -56.93 -38.33
C ARG A 38 22.32 -56.56 -39.32
N SER A 39 23.52 -57.07 -39.09
CA SER A 39 24.63 -56.94 -40.02
C SER A 39 24.37 -57.85 -41.21
N GLU A 40 23.87 -57.29 -42.31
CA GLU A 40 23.87 -57.97 -43.60
C GLU A 40 25.19 -57.69 -44.32
N GLN A 41 25.81 -58.75 -44.85
CA GLN A 41 26.99 -58.61 -45.70
C GLN A 41 26.52 -58.07 -47.05
N PHE A 42 26.72 -56.78 -47.30
CA PHE A 42 26.42 -56.15 -48.58
C PHE A 42 27.68 -56.19 -49.46
N PRO A 43 27.78 -57.11 -50.45
CA PRO A 43 29.02 -57.38 -51.17
C PRO A 43 29.60 -56.23 -52.02
N PRO A 44 28.82 -55.26 -52.57
CA PRO A 44 29.41 -54.23 -53.44
C PRO A 44 29.99 -53.02 -52.67
N MET A 45 30.44 -53.19 -51.42
CA MET A 45 31.15 -52.11 -50.70
C MET A 45 32.48 -51.71 -51.37
N VAL A 46 33.05 -52.58 -52.22
CA VAL A 46 34.28 -52.30 -52.99
C VAL A 46 34.09 -51.14 -53.99
N LEU A 47 32.85 -50.82 -54.38
CA LEU A 47 32.55 -49.73 -55.33
C LEU A 47 32.33 -48.36 -54.68
N LEU A 48 32.20 -48.28 -53.35
CA LEU A 48 31.96 -47.03 -52.60
C LEU A 48 33.19 -46.55 -51.83
N GLY A 49 34.39 -46.83 -52.36
CA GLY A 49 35.69 -46.65 -51.70
C GLY A 49 36.09 -45.24 -51.25
N ASP A 50 35.19 -44.25 -51.21
CA ASP A 50 35.52 -42.91 -50.70
C ASP A 50 34.35 -42.07 -50.17
N LEU A 51 33.14 -42.61 -50.02
CA LEU A 51 32.02 -41.86 -49.44
C LEU A 51 31.47 -42.56 -48.21
N ILE A 52 31.37 -41.77 -47.12
CA ILE A 52 30.80 -42.09 -45.80
C ILE A 52 31.89 -42.41 -44.75
N ASN A 53 32.73 -41.40 -44.47
CA ASN A 53 33.14 -41.12 -43.09
C ASN A 53 31.96 -40.48 -42.35
N SER A 54 30.91 -41.25 -42.08
CA SER A 54 29.95 -40.84 -41.05
C SER A 54 30.39 -41.53 -39.77
N GLU A 55 30.93 -40.75 -38.83
CA GLU A 55 31.16 -41.21 -37.47
C GLU A 55 29.93 -42.00 -37.00
N PRO A 56 30.10 -43.21 -36.45
CA PRO A 56 28.97 -43.97 -35.95
C PRO A 56 28.19 -43.09 -34.97
N PRO A 57 26.86 -42.98 -35.10
CA PRO A 57 26.07 -42.18 -34.18
C PRO A 57 26.40 -42.64 -32.75
N PRO A 58 26.66 -41.71 -31.81
CA PRO A 58 27.19 -42.05 -30.50
C PRO A 58 26.33 -43.13 -29.85
N ALA A 59 26.94 -44.29 -29.58
CA ALA A 59 26.24 -45.51 -29.16
C ALA A 59 25.58 -45.41 -27.78
N ARG A 60 25.82 -44.31 -27.04
CA ARG A 60 25.24 -44.06 -25.72
C ARG A 60 24.77 -42.62 -25.63
N THR A 61 23.53 -42.45 -25.19
CA THR A 61 23.05 -41.15 -24.71
C THR A 61 23.97 -40.67 -23.59
N PRO A 62 24.57 -39.47 -23.69
CA PRO A 62 25.41 -38.92 -22.63
C PRO A 62 24.58 -38.74 -21.34
N LEU A 63 25.22 -38.98 -20.19
CA LEU A 63 24.55 -39.00 -18.88
C LEU A 63 23.82 -37.69 -18.54
N TRP A 64 24.33 -36.54 -19.00
CA TRP A 64 23.70 -35.25 -18.77
C TRP A 64 22.34 -35.14 -19.49
N LEU A 65 22.17 -35.69 -20.70
CA LEU A 65 20.89 -35.72 -21.41
C LEU A 65 19.89 -36.61 -20.68
N LEU A 66 20.36 -37.70 -20.08
CA LEU A 66 19.55 -38.57 -19.26
C LEU A 66 19.07 -37.84 -18.00
N ILE A 67 19.97 -37.19 -17.25
CA ILE A 67 19.62 -36.38 -16.08
C ILE A 67 18.62 -35.29 -16.46
N LEU A 68 18.86 -34.57 -17.57
CA LEU A 68 17.95 -33.53 -18.06
C LEU A 68 16.57 -34.10 -18.40
N ARG A 69 16.49 -35.28 -19.00
CA ARG A 69 15.22 -35.94 -19.34
C ARG A 69 14.45 -36.36 -18.09
N PHE A 70 15.13 -36.90 -17.09
CA PHE A 70 14.53 -37.20 -15.79
C PHE A 70 14.08 -35.94 -15.06
N LEU A 71 14.87 -34.87 -15.11
CA LEU A 71 14.52 -33.58 -14.50
C LEU A 71 13.30 -32.96 -15.17
N LEU A 72 13.24 -32.95 -16.51
CA LEU A 72 12.05 -32.51 -17.27
C LEU A 72 10.81 -33.31 -16.90
N GLY A 73 10.93 -34.64 -16.82
CA GLY A 73 9.84 -35.50 -16.39
C GLY A 73 9.41 -35.23 -14.95
N ALA A 74 10.37 -35.03 -14.04
CA ALA A 74 10.09 -34.68 -12.65
C ALA A 74 9.39 -33.33 -12.53
N LEU A 75 9.85 -32.30 -13.25
CA LEU A 75 9.21 -30.98 -13.33
C LEU A 75 7.80 -31.07 -13.93
N LEU A 76 7.57 -31.95 -14.91
CA LEU A 76 6.25 -32.19 -15.47
C LEU A 76 5.31 -32.78 -14.42
N PHE A 77 5.70 -33.85 -13.72
CA PHE A 77 4.89 -34.43 -12.64
C PHE A 77 4.68 -33.45 -11.48
N LEU A 78 5.70 -32.67 -11.13
CA LEU A 78 5.60 -31.59 -10.15
C LEU A 78 4.65 -30.49 -10.62
N ALA A 79 4.61 -30.13 -11.90
CA ALA A 79 3.65 -29.16 -12.40
C ALA A 79 2.22 -29.72 -12.39
N LEU A 80 2.04 -30.98 -12.80
CA LEU A 80 0.74 -31.64 -12.84
C LEU A 80 0.15 -31.95 -11.45
N SER A 81 0.98 -32.12 -10.41
CA SER A 81 0.48 -32.33 -9.05
C SER A 81 -0.13 -31.07 -8.43
N GLY A 82 0.00 -29.91 -9.12
CA GLY A 82 -0.53 -28.62 -8.70
C GLY A 82 0.05 -28.18 -7.34
N PRO A 83 1.34 -27.83 -7.28
CA PRO A 83 2.02 -27.39 -6.07
C PRO A 83 1.49 -26.02 -5.67
N VAL A 84 1.03 -25.90 -4.43
CA VAL A 84 0.48 -24.67 -3.86
C VAL A 84 1.25 -24.32 -2.61
N LEU A 85 1.77 -23.09 -2.55
CA LEU A 85 2.36 -22.53 -1.35
C LEU A 85 1.26 -22.08 -0.39
N ASN A 86 1.29 -22.61 0.83
CA ASN A 86 0.30 -22.46 1.88
C ASN A 86 -1.10 -22.86 1.39
N PRO A 87 -1.37 -24.17 1.21
CA PRO A 87 -2.67 -24.65 0.76
C PRO A 87 -3.78 -24.22 1.73
N ILE A 88 -4.92 -23.81 1.19
CA ILE A 88 -6.13 -23.59 1.98
C ILE A 88 -6.75 -24.98 2.19
N GLU A 89 -6.93 -25.39 3.44
CA GLU A 89 -7.61 -26.64 3.76
C GLU A 89 -9.05 -26.62 3.26
N GLU A 90 -9.56 -27.78 2.83
CA GLU A 90 -10.96 -27.92 2.47
C GLU A 90 -11.85 -27.45 3.64
N THR A 91 -12.95 -26.80 3.29
CA THR A 91 -13.90 -26.31 4.28
C THR A 91 -14.89 -27.42 4.61
N PRO A 92 -14.83 -28.04 5.81
CA PRO A 92 -15.84 -29.03 6.20
C PRO A 92 -17.20 -28.36 6.39
N GLY A 93 -18.28 -29.08 6.06
CA GLY A 93 -19.65 -28.59 6.12
C GLY A 93 -20.17 -28.05 4.78
N ASP A 94 -21.49 -27.83 4.69
CA ASP A 94 -22.18 -27.43 3.44
C ASP A 94 -22.65 -25.96 3.44
N GLY A 95 -22.49 -25.25 4.55
CA GLY A 95 -22.90 -23.85 4.71
C GLY A 95 -22.06 -22.85 3.90
N PRO A 96 -22.52 -21.58 3.78
CA PRO A 96 -21.74 -20.50 3.20
C PRO A 96 -20.46 -20.22 4.00
N VAL A 97 -19.53 -19.48 3.38
CA VAL A 97 -18.31 -19.00 4.03
C VAL A 97 -18.39 -17.50 4.30
N LEU A 98 -18.06 -17.09 5.51
CA LEU A 98 -17.94 -15.67 5.88
C LEU A 98 -16.49 -15.20 5.71
N LEU A 99 -16.30 -14.13 4.94
CA LEU A 99 -15.03 -13.44 4.75
C LEU A 99 -15.11 -12.08 5.46
N VAL A 100 -14.47 -11.95 6.62
CA VAL A 100 -14.32 -10.68 7.33
C VAL A 100 -12.98 -10.07 6.94
N VAL A 101 -12.95 -8.83 6.48
CA VAL A 101 -11.73 -8.23 5.91
C VAL A 101 -11.47 -6.85 6.48
N ASP A 102 -10.31 -6.67 7.09
CA ASP A 102 -9.81 -5.34 7.45
C ASP A 102 -9.47 -4.57 6.18
N ASN A 103 -10.21 -3.49 5.93
CA ASN A 103 -10.09 -2.63 4.76
C ASN A 103 -9.87 -1.14 5.10
N GLY A 104 -9.56 -0.82 6.35
CA GLY A 104 -9.19 0.54 6.75
C GLY A 104 -7.84 0.99 6.22
N TRP A 105 -7.42 2.21 6.57
CA TRP A 105 -6.14 2.77 6.12
C TRP A 105 -4.95 1.96 6.64
N GLU A 106 -5.11 1.31 7.80
CA GLU A 106 -4.13 0.45 8.46
C GLU A 106 -3.80 -0.79 7.61
N ALA A 107 -4.78 -1.33 6.88
CA ALA A 107 -4.61 -2.50 6.02
C ALA A 107 -3.99 -2.17 4.65
N ALA A 108 -3.87 -0.89 4.29
CA ALA A 108 -3.60 -0.46 2.93
C ALA A 108 -2.18 -0.80 2.43
N SER A 109 -1.18 -0.86 3.32
CA SER A 109 0.21 -1.15 2.95
C SER A 109 0.39 -2.57 2.35
N ARG A 110 -0.42 -3.53 2.79
CA ARG A 110 -0.43 -4.93 2.33
C ARG A 110 -1.68 -5.30 1.54
N TRP A 111 -2.33 -4.31 0.94
CA TRP A 111 -3.58 -4.54 0.21
C TRP A 111 -3.42 -5.57 -0.92
N ASP A 112 -2.30 -5.53 -1.64
CA ASP A 112 -2.01 -6.46 -2.75
C ASP A 112 -2.00 -7.92 -2.26
N ASP A 113 -1.39 -8.19 -1.10
CA ASP A 113 -1.37 -9.54 -0.50
C ASP A 113 -2.76 -9.97 -0.03
N ARG A 114 -3.54 -9.03 0.51
CA ARG A 114 -4.91 -9.26 0.98
C ARG A 114 -5.83 -9.63 -0.18
N ILE A 115 -5.73 -8.92 -1.31
CA ILE A 115 -6.45 -9.24 -2.55
C ILE A 115 -6.00 -10.59 -3.09
N ALA A 116 -4.70 -10.91 -3.08
CA ALA A 116 -4.20 -12.21 -3.52
C ALA A 116 -4.71 -13.37 -2.65
N LEU A 117 -4.85 -13.18 -1.34
CA LEU A 117 -5.45 -14.16 -0.45
C LEU A 117 -6.96 -14.32 -0.72
N LEU A 118 -7.70 -13.21 -0.85
CA LEU A 118 -9.12 -13.22 -1.20
C LEU A 118 -9.37 -13.92 -2.53
N ASP A 119 -8.58 -13.65 -3.57
CA ASP A 119 -8.70 -14.30 -4.87
C ASP A 119 -8.53 -15.82 -4.76
N ARG A 120 -7.54 -16.28 -3.98
CA ARG A 120 -7.33 -17.71 -3.72
C ARG A 120 -8.49 -18.35 -2.97
N LEU A 121 -8.99 -17.71 -1.91
CA LEU A 121 -10.14 -18.19 -1.14
C LEU A 121 -11.39 -18.28 -2.02
N LEU A 122 -11.72 -17.22 -2.75
CA LEU A 122 -12.88 -17.16 -3.63
C LEU A 122 -12.78 -18.16 -4.79
N ASN A 123 -11.58 -18.37 -5.35
CA ASN A 123 -11.36 -19.38 -6.38
C ASN A 123 -11.61 -20.81 -5.85
N THR A 124 -11.21 -21.10 -4.61
CA THR A 124 -11.52 -22.39 -3.97
C THR A 124 -13.02 -22.55 -3.73
N MET A 125 -13.68 -21.54 -3.15
CA MET A 125 -15.13 -21.57 -2.94
C MET A 125 -15.92 -21.68 -4.24
N ALA A 126 -15.44 -21.07 -5.33
CA ALA A 126 -16.06 -21.19 -6.65
C ALA A 126 -15.97 -22.61 -7.21
N ARG A 127 -14.86 -23.33 -7.01
CA ARG A 127 -14.73 -24.75 -7.41
C ARG A 127 -15.65 -25.66 -6.60
N GLU A 128 -15.87 -25.32 -5.34
CA GLU A 128 -16.77 -26.03 -4.43
C GLU A 128 -18.25 -25.62 -4.62
N ASN A 129 -18.54 -24.70 -5.55
CA ASN A 129 -19.87 -24.08 -5.74
C ASN A 129 -20.47 -23.52 -4.44
N ARG A 130 -19.60 -22.97 -3.58
CA ARG A 130 -19.95 -22.52 -2.24
C ARG A 130 -20.26 -21.02 -2.22
N PRO A 131 -21.41 -20.60 -1.67
CA PRO A 131 -21.69 -19.18 -1.49
C PRO A 131 -20.78 -18.53 -0.46
N VAL A 132 -20.51 -17.24 -0.63
CA VAL A 132 -19.66 -16.43 0.26
C VAL A 132 -20.37 -15.16 0.69
N VAL A 133 -20.12 -14.74 1.92
CA VAL A 133 -20.52 -13.43 2.45
C VAL A 133 -19.24 -12.63 2.68
N LEU A 134 -19.11 -11.45 2.08
CA LEU A 134 -17.99 -10.54 2.31
C LEU A 134 -18.42 -9.42 3.26
N LEU A 135 -17.68 -9.25 4.35
CA LEU A 135 -17.90 -8.23 5.36
C LEU A 135 -16.60 -7.44 5.59
N PRO A 136 -16.44 -6.27 4.94
CA PRO A 136 -15.41 -5.31 5.29
C PRO A 136 -15.60 -4.79 6.73
N THR A 137 -14.52 -4.54 7.48
CA THR A 137 -14.63 -4.03 8.86
C THR A 137 -14.70 -2.50 8.95
N ALA A 138 -14.20 -1.80 7.93
CA ALA A 138 -14.37 -0.36 7.79
C ALA A 138 -15.68 -0.05 7.02
N PRO A 139 -16.50 0.89 7.51
CA PRO A 139 -17.79 1.21 6.89
C PRO A 139 -17.65 1.73 5.46
N PRO A 140 -18.68 1.56 4.61
CA PRO A 140 -18.70 2.21 3.30
C PRO A 140 -18.84 3.74 3.44
N PRO A 141 -18.56 4.51 2.37
CA PRO A 141 -18.82 5.95 2.36
C PRO A 141 -20.28 6.25 2.75
N GLY A 142 -20.48 7.08 3.78
CA GLY A 142 -21.80 7.36 4.34
C GLY A 142 -22.21 6.48 5.52
N GLY A 143 -21.34 5.57 5.97
CA GLY A 143 -21.58 4.66 7.09
C GLY A 143 -22.35 3.41 6.66
N TRP A 144 -22.38 2.39 7.52
CA TRP A 144 -23.31 1.28 7.32
C TRP A 144 -24.74 1.78 7.49
N ARG A 145 -25.65 1.32 6.64
CA ARG A 145 -27.08 1.55 6.83
C ARG A 145 -27.49 0.86 8.14
N SER A 146 -27.95 1.61 9.13
CA SER A 146 -28.46 1.10 10.40
C SER A 146 -29.98 1.31 10.51
N GLY A 147 -30.65 0.44 11.27
CA GLY A 147 -32.11 0.47 11.50
C GLY A 147 -32.89 -0.71 10.91
N GLU A 148 -34.19 -0.80 11.25
CA GLU A 148 -35.10 -1.80 10.70
C GLU A 148 -35.16 -1.68 9.17
N GLY A 149 -34.80 -2.75 8.46
CA GLY A 149 -34.78 -2.80 6.99
C GLY A 149 -33.43 -2.47 6.34
N ALA A 150 -32.35 -2.31 7.11
CA ALA A 150 -31.00 -2.31 6.55
C ALA A 150 -30.73 -3.63 5.79
N ALA A 151 -30.25 -3.52 4.55
CA ALA A 151 -29.90 -4.69 3.75
C ALA A 151 -28.70 -5.40 4.39
N LYS A 152 -28.94 -6.59 4.95
CA LYS A 152 -27.90 -7.44 5.51
C LYS A 152 -27.02 -8.01 4.39
N PRO A 153 -25.71 -8.22 4.62
CA PRO A 153 -24.88 -9.00 3.72
C PRO A 153 -25.51 -10.37 3.45
N GLN A 154 -25.71 -10.71 2.18
CA GLN A 154 -26.31 -11.98 1.76
C GLN A 154 -25.24 -12.86 1.10
N PRO A 155 -25.36 -14.20 1.19
CA PRO A 155 -24.49 -15.11 0.46
C PRO A 155 -24.59 -14.88 -1.05
N GLN A 156 -23.44 -14.76 -1.71
CA GLN A 156 -23.31 -14.59 -3.15
C GLN A 156 -22.46 -15.72 -3.74
N ALA A 157 -22.60 -15.99 -5.03
CA ALA A 157 -21.72 -16.93 -5.70
C ALA A 157 -20.26 -16.44 -5.60
N ALA A 158 -19.34 -17.31 -5.21
CA ALA A 158 -17.93 -16.95 -5.07
C ALA A 158 -17.31 -16.43 -6.38
N SER A 159 -17.77 -16.93 -7.53
CA SER A 159 -17.37 -16.43 -8.86
C SER A 159 -17.82 -14.99 -9.12
N ASP A 160 -18.95 -14.56 -8.57
CA ASP A 160 -19.48 -13.21 -8.69
C ASP A 160 -18.72 -12.25 -7.78
N MET A 161 -18.52 -12.65 -6.53
CA MET A 161 -17.70 -11.91 -5.56
C MET A 161 -16.25 -11.75 -6.05
N ARG A 162 -15.70 -12.75 -6.73
CA ARG A 162 -14.36 -12.65 -7.30
C ARG A 162 -14.26 -11.56 -8.37
N ARG A 163 -15.32 -11.33 -9.15
CA ARG A 163 -15.35 -10.25 -10.16
C ARG A 163 -15.44 -8.86 -9.51
N SER A 164 -16.06 -8.74 -8.33
CA SER A 164 -16.15 -7.46 -7.62
C SER A 164 -14.85 -7.04 -6.93
N LEU A 165 -13.88 -7.96 -6.73
CA LEU A 165 -12.57 -7.64 -6.14
C LEU A 165 -11.81 -6.54 -6.89
N MET A 166 -12.02 -6.37 -8.20
CA MET A 166 -11.37 -5.30 -8.99
C MET A 166 -11.71 -3.88 -8.48
N GLY A 167 -12.86 -3.70 -7.85
CA GLY A 167 -13.28 -2.44 -7.24
C GLY A 167 -13.09 -2.39 -5.72
N PHE A 168 -12.55 -3.44 -5.11
CA PHE A 168 -12.35 -3.52 -3.67
C PHE A 168 -11.00 -2.89 -3.30
N ALA A 169 -11.06 -1.73 -2.66
CA ALA A 169 -9.92 -0.91 -2.29
C ALA A 169 -9.95 -0.58 -0.79
N PRO A 170 -8.79 -0.30 -0.17
CA PRO A 170 -8.78 0.15 1.21
C PRO A 170 -9.38 1.56 1.30
N VAL A 171 -10.06 1.84 2.41
CA VAL A 171 -10.69 3.13 2.68
C VAL A 171 -9.82 3.97 3.62
N PRO A 172 -9.92 5.32 3.58
CA PRO A 172 -9.03 6.19 4.35
C PRO A 172 -9.38 6.35 5.83
N TRP A 173 -10.34 5.59 6.36
CA TRP A 173 -10.76 5.61 7.78
C TRP A 173 -10.56 4.24 8.42
N SER A 174 -10.49 4.22 9.76
CA SER A 174 -10.27 3.01 10.54
C SER A 174 -11.49 2.07 10.54
N PRO A 175 -11.29 0.78 10.87
CA PRO A 175 -12.38 -0.17 11.11
C PRO A 175 -13.37 0.29 12.18
N ASP A 176 -14.65 -0.09 12.02
CA ASP A 176 -15.68 0.02 13.05
C ASP A 176 -16.10 -1.37 13.51
N LEU A 177 -15.38 -1.90 14.50
CA LEU A 177 -15.63 -3.26 14.99
C LEU A 177 -16.87 -3.37 15.87
N GLN A 178 -17.35 -2.26 16.44
CA GLN A 178 -18.65 -2.23 17.09
C GLN A 178 -19.74 -2.57 16.10
N GLN A 179 -19.82 -1.80 15.01
CA GLN A 179 -20.85 -1.96 14.01
C GLN A 179 -20.69 -3.28 13.25
N THR A 180 -19.45 -3.71 12.99
CA THR A 180 -19.16 -5.02 12.40
C THR A 180 -19.71 -6.15 13.28
N THR A 181 -19.53 -6.08 14.60
CA THR A 181 -20.05 -7.08 15.55
C THR A 181 -21.58 -7.09 15.56
N GLU A 182 -22.21 -5.91 15.52
CA GLU A 182 -23.67 -5.80 15.43
C GLU A 182 -24.21 -6.44 14.13
N ILE A 183 -23.52 -6.26 13.00
CA ILE A 183 -23.89 -6.91 11.73
C ILE A 183 -23.74 -8.42 11.84
N VAL A 184 -22.60 -8.89 12.35
CA VAL A 184 -22.28 -10.31 12.53
C VAL A 184 -23.36 -11.03 13.35
N THR A 185 -23.76 -10.47 14.49
CA THR A 185 -24.78 -11.07 15.37
C THR A 185 -26.18 -11.11 14.75
N GLN A 186 -26.42 -10.36 13.68
CA GLN A 186 -27.68 -10.33 12.94
C GLN A 186 -27.68 -11.22 11.69
N LEU A 187 -26.54 -11.82 11.32
CA LEU A 187 -26.47 -12.79 10.23
C LEU A 187 -27.14 -14.09 10.67
N ASP A 188 -28.13 -14.54 9.93
CA ASP A 188 -28.91 -15.75 10.24
C ASP A 188 -28.53 -16.88 9.26
N HIS A 189 -27.27 -17.31 9.34
CA HIS A 189 -26.69 -18.33 8.47
C HIS A 189 -25.80 -19.27 9.28
N ASP A 190 -25.89 -20.57 9.01
CA ASP A 190 -24.97 -21.57 9.53
C ASP A 190 -23.70 -21.60 8.66
N PHE A 191 -22.66 -20.86 9.10
CA PHE A 191 -21.43 -20.72 8.32
C PHE A 191 -20.54 -21.96 8.48
N ALA A 192 -20.15 -22.57 7.35
CA ALA A 192 -19.24 -23.71 7.36
C ALA A 192 -17.83 -23.32 7.87
N ARG A 193 -17.37 -22.12 7.50
CA ARG A 193 -16.09 -21.55 7.92
C ARG A 193 -16.16 -20.04 7.92
N ILE A 194 -15.40 -19.44 8.83
CA ILE A 194 -15.21 -18.00 8.91
C ILE A 194 -13.72 -17.71 8.70
N PHE A 195 -13.41 -16.83 7.76
CA PHE A 195 -12.05 -16.32 7.56
C PHE A 195 -12.02 -14.85 7.95
N TRP A 196 -11.18 -14.50 8.91
CA TRP A 196 -10.90 -13.10 9.24
C TRP A 196 -9.52 -12.74 8.72
N ILE A 197 -9.46 -11.80 7.78
CA ILE A 197 -8.23 -11.30 7.19
C ILE A 197 -7.94 -9.94 7.82
N SER A 198 -7.05 -9.94 8.82
CA SER A 198 -6.75 -8.80 9.67
C SER A 198 -5.46 -8.07 9.29
N ASP A 199 -5.38 -6.76 9.58
CA ASP A 199 -4.16 -5.95 9.46
C ASP A 199 -3.11 -6.24 10.56
N GLY A 200 -3.44 -7.13 11.49
CA GLY A 200 -2.55 -7.54 12.58
C GLY A 200 -2.41 -6.49 13.69
N LEU A 201 -3.24 -5.45 13.70
CA LEU A 201 -3.30 -4.47 14.77
C LEU A 201 -4.38 -4.79 15.80
N ALA A 202 -4.16 -4.31 17.01
CA ALA A 202 -5.17 -4.29 18.04
C ALA A 202 -6.10 -3.09 17.82
N HIS A 203 -7.32 -3.36 17.37
CA HIS A 203 -8.38 -2.35 17.27
C HIS A 203 -9.28 -2.39 18.51
N PRO A 204 -9.89 -1.26 18.88
CA PRO A 204 -10.93 -1.26 19.91
C PRO A 204 -12.01 -2.29 19.58
N ARG A 205 -12.39 -3.12 20.56
CA ARG A 205 -13.42 -4.17 20.44
C ARG A 205 -13.05 -5.37 19.54
N ASN A 206 -11.75 -5.62 19.30
CA ASN A 206 -11.29 -6.87 18.68
C ASN A 206 -11.86 -8.13 19.37
N ASP A 207 -11.85 -8.15 20.71
CA ASP A 207 -12.34 -9.30 21.50
C ASP A 207 -13.84 -9.54 21.34
N ASP A 208 -14.63 -8.47 21.18
CA ASP A 208 -16.07 -8.58 20.97
C ASP A 208 -16.38 -9.21 19.60
N LEU A 209 -15.70 -8.73 18.55
CA LEU A 209 -15.82 -9.31 17.21
C LEU A 209 -15.35 -10.77 17.20
N TRP A 210 -14.20 -11.07 17.81
CA TRP A 210 -13.69 -12.42 17.94
C TRP A 210 -14.69 -13.36 18.63
N THR A 211 -15.31 -12.90 19.72
CA THR A 211 -16.32 -13.67 20.46
C THR A 211 -17.56 -13.91 19.60
N ALA A 212 -18.06 -12.90 18.89
CA ALA A 212 -19.21 -13.02 18.00
C ALA A 212 -18.95 -13.96 16.81
N LEU A 213 -17.75 -13.90 16.21
CA LEU A 213 -17.36 -14.80 15.12
C LEU A 213 -17.24 -16.25 15.61
N ASN A 214 -16.61 -16.50 16.77
CA ASN A 214 -16.50 -17.86 17.32
C ASN A 214 -17.85 -18.47 17.73
N ALA A 215 -18.83 -17.64 18.11
CA ALA A 215 -20.17 -18.11 18.39
C ALA A 215 -20.90 -18.63 17.14
N MET A 216 -20.50 -18.17 15.94
CA MET A 216 -21.11 -18.58 14.67
C MET A 216 -20.41 -19.79 14.01
N GLY A 217 -19.14 -20.08 14.33
CA GLY A 217 -18.43 -21.19 13.71
C GLY A 217 -16.91 -21.15 13.91
N THR A 218 -16.21 -22.00 13.16
CA THR A 218 -14.74 -22.10 13.22
C THR A 218 -14.09 -20.91 12.50
N VAL A 219 -13.38 -20.08 13.25
CA VAL A 219 -12.67 -18.90 12.74
C VAL A 219 -11.22 -19.23 12.39
N THR A 220 -10.81 -18.90 11.17
CA THR A 220 -9.41 -18.90 10.75
C THR A 220 -8.94 -17.45 10.57
N LEU A 221 -7.97 -17.04 11.37
CA LEU A 221 -7.39 -15.70 11.34
C LEU A 221 -6.14 -15.66 10.44
N TYR A 222 -6.17 -14.82 9.42
CA TYR A 222 -5.01 -14.43 8.63
C TYR A 222 -4.61 -13.02 9.06
N ALA A 223 -3.50 -12.89 9.78
CA ALA A 223 -2.96 -11.60 10.20
C ALA A 223 -1.68 -11.28 9.42
N ASP A 224 -1.44 -10.00 9.18
CA ASP A 224 -0.21 -9.54 8.54
C ASP A 224 1.02 -9.92 9.36
N GLY A 225 2.10 -10.29 8.65
CA GLY A 225 3.35 -10.74 9.24
C GLY A 225 4.08 -9.64 10.03
N THR A 226 5.12 -10.03 10.76
CA THR A 226 5.87 -9.09 11.60
C THR A 226 6.84 -8.17 10.84
N ALA A 227 7.15 -8.49 9.58
CA ALA A 227 8.16 -7.78 8.80
C ALA A 227 7.66 -6.46 8.20
N ASP A 228 6.41 -6.42 7.71
CA ASP A 228 5.80 -5.22 7.13
C ASP A 228 4.59 -4.83 7.97
N TYR A 229 4.48 -3.55 8.32
CA TYR A 229 3.46 -3.03 9.22
C TYR A 229 3.00 -1.64 8.79
N PRO A 230 1.76 -1.25 9.14
CA PRO A 230 1.32 0.12 8.93
C PRO A 230 2.14 1.09 9.76
N VAL A 231 2.41 2.25 9.17
CA VAL A 231 2.97 3.42 9.83
C VAL A 231 2.05 4.60 9.58
N ALA A 232 2.06 5.58 10.47
CA ALA A 232 1.22 6.76 10.33
C ALA A 232 1.98 8.05 10.66
N LEU A 233 1.56 9.15 10.06
CA LEU A 233 1.91 10.50 10.46
C LEU A 233 0.86 11.02 11.43
N LEU A 234 1.29 11.48 12.59
CA LEU A 234 0.43 12.29 13.46
C LEU A 234 0.19 13.66 12.84
N PRO A 235 -0.88 14.37 13.27
CA PRO A 235 -1.14 15.73 12.84
C PRO A 235 0.11 16.63 12.97
N LEU A 236 0.39 17.39 11.91
CA LEU A 236 1.56 18.25 11.84
C LEU A 236 1.51 19.31 12.95
N VAL A 237 2.60 19.40 13.72
CA VAL A 237 2.82 20.50 14.67
C VAL A 237 3.87 21.44 14.07
N GLN A 238 3.42 22.62 13.63
CA GLN A 238 4.33 23.65 13.16
C GLN A 238 5.01 24.33 14.33
N THR A 239 6.34 24.21 14.42
CA THR A 239 7.13 24.85 15.47
C THR A 239 8.07 25.86 14.84
N GLY A 240 7.69 27.13 14.86
CA GLY A 240 8.48 28.21 14.28
C GLY A 240 8.61 28.08 12.75
N LEU A 241 9.85 27.85 12.29
CA LEU A 241 10.18 27.78 10.87
C LEU A 241 10.25 26.33 10.32
N ASP A 242 10.12 25.30 11.14
CA ASP A 242 10.34 23.92 10.68
C ASP A 242 9.09 23.06 10.77
N TYR A 243 9.00 22.09 9.87
CA TYR A 243 8.01 21.03 9.97
C TYR A 243 8.52 19.94 10.90
N SER A 244 7.94 19.88 12.11
CA SER A 244 8.15 18.78 13.03
C SER A 244 7.03 17.76 12.85
N LEU A 245 7.40 16.57 12.42
CA LEU A 245 6.48 15.46 12.15
C LEU A 245 6.77 14.34 13.14
N THR A 246 5.71 13.73 13.66
CA THR A 246 5.83 12.52 14.46
C THR A 246 5.30 11.35 13.65
N VAL A 247 6.17 10.39 13.37
CA VAL A 247 5.81 9.11 12.76
C VAL A 247 5.54 8.12 13.89
N VAL A 248 4.46 7.36 13.77
CA VAL A 248 4.08 6.31 14.72
C VAL A 248 4.09 4.95 14.04
N ARG A 249 4.45 3.92 14.82
CA ARG A 249 4.42 2.52 14.41
C ARG A 249 3.91 1.60 15.53
N PRO A 250 3.41 0.40 15.20
CA PRO A 250 3.09 -0.63 16.18
C PRO A 250 4.31 -1.04 17.03
N PRO A 251 4.12 -1.67 18.21
CA PRO A 251 5.22 -2.15 19.04
C PRO A 251 6.17 -3.08 18.27
N ARG A 252 7.47 -2.74 18.21
CA ARG A 252 8.50 -3.52 17.49
C ARG A 252 9.83 -3.46 18.23
N GLN A 253 10.55 -4.58 18.25
CA GLN A 253 11.89 -4.71 18.83
C GLN A 253 13.01 -4.63 17.78
N THR A 254 12.75 -3.95 16.67
CA THR A 254 13.74 -3.76 15.61
C THR A 254 13.84 -2.28 15.28
N PRO A 255 15.06 -1.73 15.14
CA PRO A 255 15.21 -0.38 14.63
C PRO A 255 14.69 -0.31 13.20
N ALA A 256 14.17 0.85 12.80
CA ALA A 256 13.68 1.09 11.46
C ALA A 256 13.93 2.55 11.06
N ARG A 257 14.06 2.79 9.75
CA ARG A 257 14.21 4.13 9.19
C ARG A 257 13.17 4.33 8.11
N PHE A 258 12.44 5.43 8.21
CA PHE A 258 11.49 5.89 7.20
C PHE A 258 11.91 7.27 6.72
N VAL A 259 11.65 7.56 5.45
CA VAL A 259 11.90 8.88 4.87
C VAL A 259 10.58 9.61 4.81
N VAL A 260 10.51 10.80 5.42
CA VAL A 260 9.38 11.70 5.33
C VAL A 260 9.74 12.79 4.33
N GLN A 261 8.87 13.06 3.37
CA GLN A 261 9.13 14.00 2.28
C GLN A 261 8.03 15.06 2.17
N ALA A 262 8.44 16.30 1.93
CA ALA A 262 7.56 17.42 1.63
C ALA A 262 7.44 17.57 0.12
N LEU A 263 6.21 17.62 -0.38
CA LEU A 263 5.87 17.69 -1.79
C LEU A 263 5.11 18.98 -2.12
N GLY A 264 5.42 19.54 -3.27
CA GLY A 264 4.66 20.63 -3.87
C GLY A 264 3.33 20.18 -4.45
N SER A 265 2.49 21.13 -4.85
CA SER A 265 1.22 20.87 -5.53
C SER A 265 1.40 20.17 -6.90
N ASP A 266 2.57 20.35 -7.51
CA ASP A 266 3.05 19.69 -8.73
C ASP A 266 3.62 18.27 -8.47
N GLY A 267 3.63 17.82 -7.22
CA GLY A 267 4.24 16.55 -6.81
C GLY A 267 5.77 16.56 -6.73
N ARG A 268 6.41 17.71 -6.96
CA ARG A 268 7.87 17.85 -6.85
C ARG A 268 8.28 17.74 -5.39
N ARG A 269 9.35 17.00 -5.12
CA ARG A 269 9.95 16.93 -3.79
C ARG A 269 10.68 18.22 -3.46
N LEU A 270 10.27 18.86 -2.38
CA LEU A 270 10.79 20.15 -1.90
C LEU A 270 11.80 19.95 -0.76
N GLY A 271 11.62 18.90 0.04
CA GLY A 271 12.52 18.52 1.13
C GLY A 271 12.25 17.11 1.64
N GLU A 272 13.18 16.57 2.41
CA GLU A 272 13.05 15.25 3.05
C GLU A 272 13.77 15.23 4.39
N ALA A 273 13.35 14.34 5.28
CA ALA A 273 14.00 14.06 6.54
C ALA A 273 13.80 12.59 6.94
N ASP A 274 14.72 12.07 7.73
CA ASP A 274 14.62 10.72 8.27
C ASP A 274 13.81 10.70 9.57
N ALA A 275 12.88 9.76 9.67
CA ALA A 275 12.29 9.31 10.91
C ALA A 275 12.98 7.99 11.31
N VAL A 276 13.83 8.05 12.33
CA VAL A 276 14.56 6.89 12.84
C VAL A 276 13.89 6.38 14.11
N PHE A 277 13.51 5.11 14.09
CA PHE A 277 13.01 4.39 15.25
C PHE A 277 14.15 3.56 15.84
N ASP A 278 14.42 3.78 17.12
CA ASP A 278 15.26 2.87 17.90
C ASP A 278 14.53 1.55 18.19
N GLU A 279 15.27 0.58 18.72
CA GLU A 279 14.69 -0.67 19.22
C GLU A 279 13.63 -0.38 20.30
N GLY A 280 12.44 -0.97 20.17
CA GLY A 280 11.34 -0.77 21.11
C GLY A 280 10.57 0.56 20.93
N ALA A 281 11.14 1.55 20.25
CA ALA A 281 10.51 2.85 20.07
C ALA A 281 9.27 2.76 19.16
N GLN A 282 8.17 3.38 19.56
CA GLN A 282 6.91 3.43 18.79
C GLN A 282 6.69 4.77 18.09
N THR A 283 7.50 5.76 18.41
CA THR A 283 7.44 7.10 17.83
C THR A 283 8.83 7.50 17.34
N ALA A 284 8.88 8.22 16.22
CA ALA A 284 10.09 8.82 15.69
C ALA A 284 9.78 10.24 15.22
N GLN A 285 10.68 11.17 15.51
CA GLN A 285 10.55 12.54 15.03
C GLN A 285 11.33 12.71 13.73
N ALA A 286 10.73 13.43 12.78
CA ALA A 286 11.39 13.91 11.58
C ALA A 286 11.24 15.43 11.52
N ARG A 287 12.34 16.13 11.23
CA ARG A 287 12.36 17.59 11.07
C ARG A 287 12.81 17.93 9.65
N ILE A 288 11.92 18.54 8.89
CA ILE A 288 12.24 19.03 7.55
C ILE A 288 12.51 20.53 7.67
N ASP A 289 13.77 20.91 7.46
CA ASP A 289 14.19 22.31 7.34
C ASP A 289 14.02 22.75 5.88
N LEU A 290 13.22 23.79 5.67
CA LEU A 290 12.93 24.34 4.35
C LEU A 290 13.12 25.85 4.35
N PRO A 291 13.85 26.38 3.34
CA PRO A 291 13.79 27.80 3.02
C PRO A 291 12.35 28.26 2.85
N ARG A 292 12.07 29.50 3.27
CA ARG A 292 10.73 30.11 3.28
C ARG A 292 10.00 29.95 1.94
N ASP A 293 10.70 30.15 0.84
CA ASP A 293 10.12 30.06 -0.51
C ASP A 293 9.65 28.65 -0.86
N LEU A 294 10.40 27.61 -0.46
CA LEU A 294 10.01 26.22 -0.66
C LEU A 294 8.90 25.80 0.29
N ARG A 295 8.89 26.33 1.52
CA ARG A 295 7.84 26.04 2.50
C ARG A 295 6.46 26.44 1.98
N ASN A 296 6.36 27.64 1.40
CA ASN A 296 5.10 28.15 0.85
C ASN A 296 4.60 27.34 -0.35
N GLN A 297 5.44 26.49 -0.93
CA GLN A 297 5.08 25.60 -2.03
C GLN A 297 4.62 24.22 -1.54
N VAL A 298 4.84 23.87 -0.26
CA VAL A 298 4.46 22.55 0.28
C VAL A 298 2.95 22.40 0.33
N ALA A 299 2.43 21.41 -0.40
CA ALA A 299 1.02 21.05 -0.41
C ALA A 299 0.73 19.79 0.42
N ARG A 300 1.72 18.89 0.52
CA ARG A 300 1.57 17.60 1.19
C ARG A 300 2.88 17.15 1.79
N ILE A 301 2.81 16.47 2.93
CA ILE A 301 3.93 15.71 3.47
C ILE A 301 3.50 14.24 3.52
N ASP A 302 4.35 13.34 3.04
CA ASP A 302 4.09 11.90 3.10
C ASP A 302 5.32 11.09 3.51
N ILE A 303 5.10 9.85 3.92
CA ILE A 303 6.17 8.88 4.12
C ILE A 303 6.45 8.24 2.76
N ALA A 304 7.71 8.27 2.33
CA ALA A 304 8.14 7.69 1.07
C ALA A 304 7.76 6.20 1.00
N ASN A 305 7.22 5.78 -0.16
CA ASN A 305 6.67 4.44 -0.40
C ASN A 305 5.47 4.06 0.51
N GLY A 306 4.89 5.00 1.25
CA GLY A 306 3.67 4.82 2.02
C GLY A 306 2.44 4.72 1.13
N LYS A 307 1.85 3.53 1.03
CA LYS A 307 0.58 3.28 0.29
C LYS A 307 -0.63 3.35 1.23
N SER A 308 -0.77 4.40 2.04
CA SER A 308 -1.89 4.51 2.98
C SER A 308 -2.27 5.96 3.28
N ALA A 309 -3.55 6.23 3.52
CA ALA A 309 -4.03 7.54 3.95
C ALA A 309 -3.38 7.99 5.28
N GLY A 310 -3.06 7.06 6.18
CA GLY A 310 -2.37 7.38 7.44
C GLY A 310 -0.93 7.86 7.25
N THR A 311 -0.32 7.62 6.08
CA THR A 311 1.06 8.04 5.78
C THR A 311 1.14 9.43 5.18
N VAL A 312 0.02 10.15 5.10
CA VAL A 312 -0.11 11.43 4.39
C VAL A 312 -0.67 12.49 5.33
N ALA A 313 0.03 13.62 5.41
CA ALA A 313 -0.46 14.85 6.00
C ALA A 313 -0.70 15.88 4.89
N LEU A 314 -1.95 16.28 4.69
CA LEU A 314 -2.30 17.36 3.77
C LEU A 314 -2.13 18.70 4.48
N LEU A 315 -1.42 19.62 3.83
CA LEU A 315 -1.27 20.98 4.30
C LEU A 315 -2.32 21.84 3.58
N ASP A 316 -3.27 22.40 4.33
CA ASP A 316 -4.21 23.38 3.78
C ASP A 316 -3.44 24.65 3.38
N ALA A 317 -3.94 25.41 2.42
CA ALA A 317 -3.42 26.73 2.04
C ALA A 317 -3.36 27.72 3.23
N ARG A 318 -4.06 27.41 4.33
CA ARG A 318 -4.04 28.13 5.61
C ARG A 318 -2.85 27.79 6.51
N SER A 319 -2.09 26.75 6.20
CA SER A 319 -0.97 26.29 7.02
C SER A 319 0.32 27.08 6.78
N GLY A 320 0.42 27.83 5.69
CA GLY A 320 1.45 28.87 5.53
C GLY A 320 0.96 30.17 6.15
N ARG A 321 1.76 30.82 7.00
CA ARG A 321 1.53 32.23 7.37
C ARG A 321 2.11 33.10 6.25
N PRO A 322 1.28 33.70 5.37
CA PRO A 322 1.79 34.55 4.30
C PRO A 322 2.52 35.76 4.90
N LEU A 323 3.56 36.25 4.21
CA LEU A 323 4.16 37.54 4.59
C LEU A 323 3.31 38.65 4.02
N VAL A 324 2.68 39.40 4.92
CA VAL A 324 1.90 40.57 4.58
C VAL A 324 2.72 41.80 4.96
N ALA A 325 3.09 42.58 3.95
CA ALA A 325 3.81 43.82 4.15
C ALA A 325 2.83 44.96 4.43
N LEU A 326 3.06 45.69 5.51
CA LEU A 326 2.24 46.80 5.95
C LEU A 326 3.00 48.11 5.69
N SER A 327 2.38 49.04 4.94
CA SER A 327 2.94 50.36 4.73
C SER A 327 1.93 51.43 5.09
N ALA A 328 2.37 52.46 5.82
CA ALA A 328 1.55 53.62 6.15
C ALA A 328 2.11 54.89 5.51
N GLY A 329 1.22 55.83 5.19
CA GLY A 329 1.62 57.18 4.76
C GLY A 329 2.31 57.96 5.88
N GLU A 330 3.21 58.89 5.51
CA GLU A 330 3.97 59.74 6.44
C GLU A 330 3.09 60.50 7.45
N ALA A 331 1.83 60.79 7.10
CA ALA A 331 0.86 61.44 7.98
C ALA A 331 0.41 60.58 9.19
N SER A 332 0.55 59.25 9.10
CA SER A 332 0.11 58.30 10.13
C SER A 332 1.21 57.97 11.16
N SER A 333 2.48 58.28 10.89
CA SER A 333 3.60 57.99 11.80
C SER A 333 3.66 58.88 13.05
N ALA A 334 2.88 59.98 13.07
CA ALA A 334 2.89 60.98 14.14
C ALA A 334 1.71 60.87 15.14
N ILE A 335 0.88 59.82 15.05
CA ILE A 335 -0.35 59.70 15.85
C ILE A 335 -0.18 58.65 16.94
N GLN A 336 -0.70 58.94 18.15
CA GLN A 336 -0.74 58.04 19.32
C GLN A 336 -0.97 56.56 18.94
N PRO A 337 -0.28 55.59 19.57
CA PRO A 337 -0.27 54.18 19.16
C PRO A 337 -1.66 53.55 18.95
N LEU A 338 -2.64 53.94 19.78
CA LEU A 338 -4.01 53.41 19.79
C LEU A 338 -4.91 53.95 18.67
N LYS A 339 -4.44 54.91 17.85
CA LYS A 339 -5.19 55.46 16.70
C LYS A 339 -4.52 55.18 15.36
N SER A 340 -3.39 54.47 15.35
CA SER A 340 -2.71 54.14 14.10
C SER A 340 -3.47 53.02 13.36
N PRO A 341 -3.78 53.20 12.06
CA PRO A 341 -4.39 52.13 11.25
C PRO A 341 -3.55 50.84 11.25
N LEU A 342 -2.22 50.97 11.32
CA LEU A 342 -1.30 49.83 11.38
C LEU A 342 -1.42 49.02 12.66
N PHE A 343 -1.74 49.64 13.81
CA PHE A 343 -1.92 48.91 15.07
C PHE A 343 -3.09 47.92 14.96
N TYR A 344 -4.22 48.36 14.41
CA TYR A 344 -5.39 47.50 14.21
C TYR A 344 -5.16 46.42 13.15
N LEU A 345 -4.53 46.77 12.02
CA LEU A 345 -4.16 45.80 10.99
C LEU A 345 -3.21 44.73 11.53
N ARG A 346 -2.19 45.14 12.28
CA ARG A 346 -1.25 44.20 12.91
C ARG A 346 -1.96 43.28 13.87
N ARG A 347 -2.79 43.81 14.77
CA ARG A 347 -3.53 43.00 15.76
C ARG A 347 -4.51 42.03 15.12
N ALA A 348 -5.14 42.41 14.01
CA ALA A 348 -6.07 41.57 13.28
C ALA A 348 -5.37 40.46 12.46
N LEU A 349 -4.19 40.75 11.92
CA LEU A 349 -3.46 39.84 11.02
C LEU A 349 -2.41 38.99 11.72
N GLU A 350 -1.95 39.38 12.92
CA GLU A 350 -0.94 38.68 13.71
C GLU A 350 -1.22 37.16 13.87
N PRO A 351 -2.46 36.69 14.11
CA PRO A 351 -2.73 35.26 14.22
C PRO A 351 -2.60 34.49 12.89
N TYR A 352 -2.64 35.18 11.75
CA TYR A 352 -2.83 34.56 10.44
C TYR A 352 -1.65 34.78 9.47
N ALA A 353 -0.80 35.78 9.69
CA ALA A 353 0.26 36.19 8.77
C ALA A 353 1.56 36.59 9.48
N GLU A 354 2.69 36.47 8.80
CA GLU A 354 3.92 37.15 9.17
C GLU A 354 3.84 38.60 8.71
N LEU A 355 4.24 39.55 9.55
CA LEU A 355 4.04 40.97 9.31
C LEU A 355 5.38 41.70 9.26
N THR A 356 5.61 42.44 8.18
CA THR A 356 6.77 43.32 7.98
C THR A 356 6.28 44.73 7.70
N ASP A 357 6.99 45.75 8.17
CA ASP A 357 6.62 47.14 7.97
C ASP A 357 7.77 47.96 7.38
N GLY A 358 7.42 48.96 6.56
CA GLY A 358 8.40 49.79 5.88
C GLY A 358 7.86 50.60 4.72
N ALA A 359 8.77 51.20 3.97
CA ALA A 359 8.44 51.92 2.75
C ALA A 359 8.03 50.92 1.65
N PRO A 360 7.05 51.23 0.78
CA PRO A 360 6.59 50.27 -0.24
C PRO A 360 7.72 49.81 -1.18
N ALA A 361 8.70 50.68 -1.44
CA ALA A 361 9.84 50.38 -2.30
C ALA A 361 10.76 49.29 -1.72
N THR A 362 10.99 49.28 -0.40
CA THR A 362 11.83 48.30 0.29
C THR A 362 11.06 47.02 0.59
N LEU A 363 9.76 47.13 0.83
CA LEU A 363 8.89 45.97 1.06
C LEU A 363 8.77 45.10 -0.19
N LEU A 364 8.73 45.71 -1.38
CA LEU A 364 8.76 44.98 -2.65
C LEU A 364 10.00 44.09 -2.81
N ASP A 365 11.13 44.47 -2.25
CA ASP A 365 12.37 43.68 -2.35
C ASP A 365 12.29 42.39 -1.49
N GLN A 366 11.36 42.32 -0.55
CA GLN A 366 11.13 41.16 0.33
C GLN A 366 10.16 40.13 -0.26
N SER A 367 9.64 40.37 -1.48
CA SER A 367 8.66 39.51 -2.17
C SER A 367 7.49 39.06 -1.26
N PRO A 368 6.73 40.02 -0.67
CA PRO A 368 5.60 39.70 0.20
C PRO A 368 4.45 39.10 -0.61
N SER A 369 3.65 38.25 0.04
CA SER A 369 2.47 37.62 -0.57
C SER A 369 1.28 38.58 -0.70
N ALA A 370 1.31 39.70 0.02
CA ALA A 370 0.37 40.81 -0.12
C ALA A 370 0.99 42.08 0.48
N ILE A 371 0.64 43.25 -0.07
CA ILE A 371 1.02 44.55 0.48
C ILE A 371 -0.25 45.34 0.84
N ILE A 372 -0.39 45.72 2.11
CA ILE A 372 -1.50 46.56 2.59
C ILE A 372 -0.99 47.99 2.78
N LEU A 373 -1.57 48.90 2.01
CA LEU A 373 -1.27 50.32 2.05
C LEU A 373 -2.35 51.03 2.89
N ALA A 374 -2.00 51.44 4.11
CA ALA A 374 -2.88 52.17 5.01
C ALA A 374 -2.64 53.67 4.89
N ASP A 375 -3.67 54.42 4.45
CA ASP A 375 -3.63 55.90 4.40
C ASP A 375 -2.46 56.46 3.56
N VAL A 376 -2.15 55.79 2.43
CA VAL A 376 -1.11 56.24 1.50
C VAL A 376 -1.73 57.13 0.43
N GLY A 377 -1.65 58.45 0.62
CA GLY A 377 -2.29 59.43 -0.28
C GLY A 377 -1.63 59.55 -1.67
N ARG A 378 -0.32 59.83 -1.73
CA ARG A 378 0.44 59.95 -2.98
C ARG A 378 1.73 59.13 -2.89
N MET A 379 1.92 58.23 -3.84
CA MET A 379 3.16 57.46 -4.00
C MET A 379 3.98 58.02 -5.15
N ALA A 380 5.31 57.94 -5.05
CA ALA A 380 6.19 58.31 -6.15
C ALA A 380 5.94 57.41 -7.37
N GLU A 381 5.91 57.99 -8.57
CA GLU A 381 5.63 57.30 -9.83
C GLU A 381 6.53 56.05 -10.10
N PRO A 382 7.83 56.04 -9.73
CA PRO A 382 8.66 54.83 -9.86
C PRO A 382 8.15 53.65 -9.01
N VAL A 383 7.64 53.93 -7.81
CA VAL A 383 7.12 52.91 -6.88
C VAL A 383 5.78 52.37 -7.38
N GLN A 384 4.91 53.24 -7.89
CA GLN A 384 3.65 52.85 -8.51
C GLN A 384 3.86 51.90 -9.70
N ARG A 385 4.83 52.20 -10.57
CA ARG A 385 5.17 51.34 -11.71
C ARG A 385 5.69 49.97 -11.27
N ARG A 386 6.52 49.91 -10.23
CA ARG A 386 7.01 48.64 -9.67
C ARG A 386 5.88 47.79 -9.07
N LEU A 387 4.99 48.40 -8.29
CA LEU A 387 3.79 47.74 -7.74
C LEU A 387 2.88 47.20 -8.86
N ALA A 388 2.59 48.03 -9.87
CA ALA A 388 1.74 47.64 -11.00
C ALA A 388 2.36 46.52 -11.85
N HIS A 389 3.69 46.49 -11.96
CA HIS A 389 4.41 45.42 -12.64
C HIS A 389 4.36 44.10 -11.83
N GLY A 390 4.55 44.13 -10.50
CA GLY A 390 4.43 42.95 -9.64
C GLY A 390 3.03 42.32 -9.69
N LEU A 391 1.99 43.15 -9.62
CA LEU A 391 0.58 42.72 -9.78
C LEU A 391 0.32 42.02 -11.13
N LYS A 392 0.94 42.47 -12.22
CA LYS A 392 0.76 41.87 -13.55
C LYS A 392 1.48 40.53 -13.71
N LYS A 393 2.55 40.28 -12.95
CA LYS A 393 3.29 39.01 -12.97
C LYS A 393 2.76 37.98 -11.96
N GLY A 394 1.95 38.41 -11.00
CA GLY A 394 1.51 37.56 -9.89
C GLY A 394 2.59 37.35 -8.82
N ASP A 395 3.56 38.27 -8.75
CA ASP A 395 4.69 38.21 -7.80
C ASP A 395 4.30 38.75 -6.40
N CYS A 396 3.16 39.44 -6.26
CA CYS A 396 2.58 39.99 -5.02
C CYS A 396 1.06 40.09 -5.07
#